data_AF-A0A7W0K463-F1
#
_entry.id   AF-A0A7W0K463-F1
#
_cell.length_a   1.000
_cell.length_b   1.000
_cell.length_c   1.000
_cell.angle_alpha   90.00
_cell.angle_beta   90.00
_cell.angle_gamma   90.00
#
_symmetry.space_group_name_H-M   'P 1'
#
loop_
_entity.id
_entity.type
_entity.pdbx_description
1 polymer ?
#
loop_
_entity_poly.entity_id
_entity_poly.type
_entity_poly.pdbx_seq_one_letter_code
_entity_poly.pdbx_strand_id
1 'polypeptide(L)'
;MEIRGFDAFDLPDWLGTDAVTWTSTTKFDGSARISGQLKNAAGLSRQLDLLAVDAAYPSPVCPEPERRAAHQAWQFGEVLLFEVDGHLAAAAPGTRFDANLACEVVRRVAKSVGAPSNNFTVSIAL
;
A
#
# COMPACT_ATOMS: atom_id res chain seq x y z
N MET A 1 8.39 -13.75 8.09
CA MET A 1 7.63 -12.95 7.12
C MET A 1 8.02 -13.42 5.74
N GLU A 2 7.08 -13.99 5.01
CA GLU A 2 7.25 -14.31 3.61
C GLU A 2 6.83 -13.11 2.77
N ILE A 3 7.67 -12.68 1.84
CA ILE A 3 7.36 -11.63 0.87
C ILE A 3 7.47 -12.18 -0.54
N ARG A 4 6.46 -11.91 -1.36
CA ARG A 4 6.45 -12.19 -2.80
C ARG A 4 6.04 -10.94 -3.56
N GLY A 5 6.65 -10.71 -4.73
CA GLY A 5 6.18 -9.67 -5.65
C GLY A 5 4.74 -9.95 -6.09
N PHE A 6 3.93 -8.89 -6.19
CA PHE A 6 2.57 -8.95 -6.71
C PHE A 6 2.45 -8.04 -7.92
N ASP A 7 1.91 -8.54 -9.02
CA ASP A 7 1.71 -7.74 -10.23
C ASP A 7 0.46 -6.87 -10.08
N ALA A 8 0.58 -5.57 -10.34
CA ALA A 8 -0.56 -4.66 -10.31
C ALA A 8 -1.63 -5.02 -11.36
N PHE A 9 -1.27 -5.73 -12.44
CA PHE A 9 -2.23 -6.23 -13.43
C PHE A 9 -3.13 -7.35 -12.90
N ASP A 10 -2.76 -7.99 -11.79
CA ASP A 10 -3.60 -8.99 -11.11
C ASP A 10 -4.60 -8.34 -10.13
N LEU A 11 -4.60 -7.01 -10.04
CA LEU A 11 -5.60 -6.27 -9.27
C LEU A 11 -6.96 -6.27 -9.97
N PRO A 12 -8.08 -6.24 -9.22
CA PRO A 12 -9.40 -6.17 -9.83
C PRO A 12 -9.59 -4.94 -10.74
N ASP A 13 -10.17 -5.16 -11.92
CA ASP A 13 -10.40 -4.12 -12.95
C ASP A 13 -11.13 -2.88 -12.43
N TRP A 14 -12.06 -3.05 -11.48
CA TRP A 14 -12.84 -1.95 -10.91
C TRP A 14 -11.98 -0.87 -10.22
N LEU A 15 -10.74 -1.21 -9.83
CA LEU A 15 -9.79 -0.24 -9.27
C LEU A 15 -9.30 0.77 -10.32
N GLY A 16 -9.31 0.40 -11.61
CA GLY A 16 -8.94 1.28 -12.71
C GLY A 16 -10.06 2.23 -13.16
N THR A 17 -11.32 1.91 -12.83
CA THR A 17 -12.50 2.58 -13.40
C THR A 17 -13.33 3.33 -12.39
N ASP A 18 -13.44 2.83 -11.16
CA ASP A 18 -14.41 3.32 -10.18
C ASP A 18 -13.80 4.36 -9.23
N ALA A 19 -14.67 5.05 -8.49
CA ALA A 19 -14.25 5.77 -7.29
C ALA A 19 -13.95 4.77 -6.16
N VAL A 20 -12.76 4.89 -5.56
CA VAL A 20 -12.23 3.94 -4.58
C VAL A 20 -11.90 4.67 -3.28
N THR A 21 -12.31 4.09 -2.16
CA THR A 21 -11.85 4.52 -0.83
C THR A 21 -10.97 3.43 -0.24
N TRP A 22 -9.71 3.76 0.04
CA TRP A 22 -8.89 2.97 0.96
C TRP A 22 -9.25 3.37 2.39
N THR A 23 -9.64 2.40 3.22
CA THR A 23 -9.95 2.63 4.63
C THR A 23 -8.99 1.84 5.50
N SER A 24 -8.32 2.48 6.45
CA SER A 24 -7.53 1.76 7.45
C SER A 24 -8.46 0.98 8.39
N THR A 25 -8.08 -0.26 8.70
CA THR A 25 -8.76 -1.10 9.70
C THR A 25 -8.03 -1.10 11.04
N THR A 26 -6.84 -0.49 11.06
CA THR A 26 -5.98 -0.29 12.23
C THR A 26 -5.68 1.20 12.38
N LYS A 27 -5.31 1.61 13.60
CA LYS A 27 -4.91 2.98 13.90
C LYS A 27 -3.49 3.26 13.44
N PHE A 28 -3.20 4.53 13.20
CA PHE A 28 -1.84 5.00 12.94
C PHE A 28 -1.13 5.20 14.29
N ASP A 29 -0.62 4.12 14.85
CA ASP A 29 0.04 4.07 16.16
C ASP A 29 1.59 4.12 16.06
N GLY A 30 2.10 4.42 14.86
CA GLY A 30 3.53 4.38 14.57
C GLY A 30 4.03 3.01 14.11
N SER A 31 3.15 2.04 13.90
CA SER A 31 3.48 0.76 13.28
C SER A 31 3.99 0.91 11.83
N ALA A 32 4.82 -0.04 11.43
CA ALA A 32 5.34 -0.13 10.06
C ALA A 32 4.32 -0.74 9.09
N ARG A 33 3.24 -1.35 9.58
CA ARG A 33 2.18 -1.94 8.77
C ARG A 33 0.84 -1.41 9.22
N ILE A 34 0.11 -0.78 8.29
CA ILE A 34 -1.27 -0.36 8.52
C ILE A 34 -2.18 -1.24 7.69
N SER A 35 -3.01 -2.05 8.36
CA SER A 35 -4.01 -2.84 7.65
C SER A 35 -5.12 -1.97 7.09
N GLY A 36 -5.60 -2.32 5.90
CA GLY A 36 -6.62 -1.54 5.22
C GLY A 36 -7.35 -2.29 4.11
N GLN A 37 -8.37 -1.63 3.57
CA GLN A 37 -9.24 -2.20 2.54
C GLN A 37 -9.63 -1.14 1.53
N LEU A 38 -9.52 -1.47 0.24
CA LEU A 38 -10.08 -0.72 -0.87
C LEU A 38 -11.54 -1.11 -1.03
N LYS A 39 -12.43 -0.12 -1.21
CA LYS A 39 -13.84 -0.32 -1.53
C LYS A 39 -14.33 0.66 -2.58
N ASN A 40 -15.22 0.22 -3.46
CA ASN A 40 -16.01 1.10 -4.32
C ASN A 40 -17.43 1.31 -3.76
N ALA A 41 -18.21 2.16 -4.42
CA ALA A 41 -19.60 2.43 -4.02
C ALA A 41 -20.55 1.24 -4.19
N ALA A 42 -20.21 0.27 -5.06
CA ALA A 42 -20.97 -0.96 -5.27
C ALA A 42 -20.70 -2.03 -4.19
N GLY A 43 -19.82 -1.74 -3.22
CA GLY A 43 -19.48 -2.67 -2.13
C GLY A 43 -18.45 -3.74 -2.49
N LEU A 44 -17.88 -3.69 -3.70
CA LEU A 44 -16.71 -4.51 -4.04
C LEU A 44 -15.55 -4.09 -3.16
N SER A 45 -14.76 -5.08 -2.73
CA SER A 45 -13.67 -4.81 -1.80
C SER A 45 -12.45 -5.67 -2.07
N ARG A 46 -11.27 -5.11 -1.78
CA ARG A 46 -9.99 -5.80 -1.84
C ARG A 46 -9.14 -5.34 -0.67
N GLN A 47 -8.55 -6.29 0.05
CA GLN A 47 -7.60 -5.93 1.09
C GLN A 47 -6.36 -5.28 0.48
N LEU A 48 -5.87 -4.23 1.11
CA LEU A 48 -4.59 -3.62 0.79
C LEU A 48 -4.02 -3.03 2.08
N ASP A 49 -2.93 -3.60 2.56
CA ASP A 49 -2.18 -3.05 3.67
C ASP A 49 -1.15 -2.03 3.15
N LEU A 50 -0.69 -1.13 4.02
CA LEU A 50 0.43 -0.24 3.73
C LEU A 50 1.64 -0.72 4.53
N LEU A 51 2.81 -0.82 3.90
CA LEU A 51 4.03 -1.37 4.51
C LEU A 51 5.24 -0.42 4.39
N ALA A 52 5.81 -0.05 5.53
CA ALA A 52 7.01 0.77 5.66
C ALA A 52 8.21 -0.17 5.80
N VAL A 53 9.10 -0.17 4.81
CA VAL A 53 10.07 -1.26 4.62
C VAL A 53 11.33 -1.17 5.51
N ASP A 54 11.58 -0.04 6.19
CA ASP A 54 12.86 0.27 6.84
C ASP A 54 12.92 0.07 8.37
N ALA A 55 11.83 -0.30 9.08
CA ALA A 55 11.84 -0.25 10.55
C ALA A 55 12.93 -1.13 11.17
N ALA A 56 13.77 -0.59 12.07
CA ALA A 56 15.04 -1.22 12.46
C ALA A 56 15.25 -1.34 13.98
N TYR A 57 14.27 -1.87 14.71
CA TYR A 57 14.52 -2.46 16.03
C TYR A 57 13.53 -3.60 16.33
N PRO A 58 13.98 -4.82 16.66
CA PRO A 58 15.37 -5.30 16.67
C PRO A 58 15.89 -5.73 15.27
N SER A 59 15.04 -5.77 14.24
CA SER A 59 15.39 -6.20 12.88
C SER A 59 14.63 -5.39 11.83
N PRO A 60 15.15 -5.28 10.59
CA PRO A 60 14.43 -4.68 9.47
C PRO A 60 13.06 -5.35 9.25
N VAL A 61 12.06 -4.58 8.82
CA VAL A 61 10.74 -5.12 8.43
C VAL A 61 10.92 -6.02 7.22
N CYS A 62 11.41 -5.47 6.10
CA CYS A 62 11.67 -6.23 4.89
C CYS A 62 13.14 -6.63 4.77
N PRO A 63 13.45 -7.80 4.16
CA PRO A 63 14.81 -8.12 3.78
C PRO A 63 15.37 -7.10 2.77
N GLU A 64 16.70 -7.09 2.62
CA GLU A 64 17.39 -6.08 1.84
C GLU A 64 16.94 -5.97 0.36
N PRO A 65 16.70 -7.07 -0.38
CA PRO A 65 16.27 -7.00 -1.77
C PRO A 65 14.94 -6.25 -1.94
N GLU A 66 13.94 -6.58 -1.14
CA GLU A 66 12.60 -5.97 -1.19
C GLU A 66 12.66 -4.51 -0.76
N ARG A 67 13.44 -4.20 0.27
CA ARG A 67 13.67 -2.82 0.72
C ARG A 67 14.31 -1.99 -0.39
N ARG A 68 15.38 -2.48 -1.01
CA ARG A 68 16.06 -1.79 -2.11
C ARG A 68 15.12 -1.56 -3.30
N ALA A 69 14.33 -2.58 -3.65
CA ALA A 69 13.36 -2.49 -4.74
C ALA A 69 12.27 -1.44 -4.44
N ALA A 70 11.77 -1.41 -3.20
CA ALA A 70 10.77 -0.41 -2.78
C ALA A 70 11.33 1.02 -2.84
N HIS A 71 12.58 1.23 -2.40
CA HIS A 71 13.27 2.52 -2.55
C HIS A 71 13.44 2.93 -4.02
N GLN A 72 13.82 1.98 -4.88
CA GLN A 72 14.01 2.25 -6.31
C GLN A 72 12.68 2.64 -6.98
N ALA A 73 11.62 1.85 -6.81
CA ALA A 73 10.29 2.19 -7.32
C ALA A 73 9.82 3.55 -6.77
N TRP A 74 10.09 3.80 -5.50
CA TRP A 74 9.69 5.06 -4.88
C TRP A 74 10.36 6.28 -5.53
N GLN A 75 11.65 6.17 -5.86
CA GLN A 75 12.40 7.20 -6.56
C GLN A 75 11.83 7.52 -7.95
N PHE A 76 11.23 6.54 -8.63
CA PHE A 76 10.58 6.71 -9.94
C PHE A 76 9.10 7.12 -9.87
N GLY A 77 8.59 7.45 -8.67
CA GLY A 77 7.18 7.83 -8.51
C GLY A 77 6.23 6.64 -8.71
N GLU A 78 6.71 5.44 -8.39
CA GLU A 78 5.98 4.17 -8.44
C GLU A 78 5.85 3.58 -7.03
N VAL A 79 5.08 2.50 -6.92
CA VAL A 79 4.89 1.73 -5.68
C VAL A 79 5.02 0.25 -6.02
N LEU A 80 5.67 -0.51 -5.15
CA LEU A 80 5.68 -1.97 -5.26
C LEU A 80 4.51 -2.56 -4.47
N LEU A 81 3.90 -3.56 -5.07
CA LEU A 81 2.94 -4.41 -4.39
C LEU A 81 3.63 -5.72 -4.02
N PHE A 82 3.40 -6.12 -2.78
CA PHE A 82 3.87 -7.38 -2.24
C PHE A 82 2.71 -8.18 -1.69
N GLU A 83 2.81 -9.49 -1.75
CA GLU A 83 2.09 -10.37 -0.83
C GLU A 83 2.97 -10.62 0.38
N VAL A 84 2.48 -10.25 1.57
CA VAL A 84 3.19 -10.35 2.84
C VAL A 84 2.38 -11.21 3.79
N ASP A 85 2.88 -12.41 4.06
CA ASP A 85 2.18 -13.44 4.85
C ASP A 85 0.72 -13.63 4.34
N GLY A 86 0.55 -13.75 3.02
CA GLY A 86 -0.75 -13.95 2.35
C GLY A 86 -1.61 -12.69 2.17
N HIS A 87 -1.14 -11.52 2.59
CA HIS A 87 -1.88 -10.27 2.49
C HIS A 87 -1.24 -9.31 1.50
N LEU A 88 -2.04 -8.75 0.61
CA LEU A 88 -1.56 -7.73 -0.32
C LEU A 88 -1.17 -6.45 0.44
N ALA A 89 0.02 -5.92 0.17
CA ALA A 89 0.55 -4.70 0.76
C ALA A 89 1.22 -3.80 -0.28
N ALA A 90 1.03 -2.49 -0.16
CA ALA A 90 1.75 -1.49 -0.92
C ALA A 90 2.95 -0.97 -0.11
N ALA A 91 4.15 -1.07 -0.68
CA ALA A 91 5.40 -0.80 0.00
C ALA A 91 5.89 0.64 -0.20
N ALA A 92 6.32 1.27 0.88
CA ALA A 92 6.95 2.58 0.88
C ALA A 92 8.24 2.59 1.71
N PRO A 93 9.24 3.39 1.32
CA PRO A 93 10.36 3.75 2.19
C PRO A 93 9.88 4.37 3.50
N GLY A 94 10.61 4.11 4.57
CA GLY A 94 10.32 4.62 5.90
C GLY A 94 10.13 3.53 6.94
N THR A 95 9.98 3.96 8.20
CA THR A 95 9.90 3.06 9.36
C THR A 95 8.51 3.01 10.00
N ARG A 96 7.61 3.92 9.60
CA ARG A 96 6.26 4.11 10.15
C ARG A 96 5.37 4.83 9.14
N PHE A 97 4.06 4.70 9.29
CA PHE A 97 3.10 5.49 8.53
C PHE A 97 2.59 6.71 9.29
N ASP A 98 2.45 7.80 8.55
CA ASP A 98 1.56 8.90 8.86
C ASP A 98 0.52 9.07 7.73
N ALA A 99 -0.44 9.96 7.92
CA ALA A 99 -1.50 10.20 6.95
C ALA A 99 -0.96 10.66 5.58
N ASN A 100 0.14 11.41 5.55
CA ASN A 100 0.71 11.91 4.29
C ASN A 100 1.31 10.78 3.48
N LEU A 101 2.07 9.89 4.13
CA LEU A 101 2.64 8.72 3.47
C LEU A 101 1.55 7.78 2.97
N ALA A 102 0.46 7.61 3.73
CA ALA A 102 -0.68 6.82 3.28
C ALA A 102 -1.34 7.40 2.02
N CYS A 103 -1.57 8.71 1.97
CA CYS A 103 -2.08 9.39 0.78
C CYS A 103 -1.15 9.21 -0.43
N GLU A 104 0.17 9.35 -0.26
CA GLU A 104 1.11 9.20 -1.36
C GLU A 104 1.21 7.75 -1.85
N VAL A 105 1.16 6.75 -0.95
CA VAL A 105 1.11 5.34 -1.35
C VAL A 105 -0.16 5.04 -2.14
N VAL A 106 -1.34 5.44 -1.64
CA VAL A 106 -2.62 5.18 -2.31
C VAL A 106 -2.69 5.88 -3.67
N ARG A 107 -2.14 7.10 -3.78
CA ARG A 107 -1.99 7.81 -5.05
C ARG A 107 -1.17 7.02 -6.07
N ARG A 108 -0.08 6.38 -5.64
CA ARG A 108 0.77 5.58 -6.52
C ARG A 108 0.14 4.24 -6.89
N VAL A 109 -0.68 3.66 -6.01
CA VAL A 109 -1.51 2.50 -6.33
C VAL A 109 -2.53 2.85 -7.41
N ALA A 110 -3.17 4.02 -7.33
CA ALA A 110 -4.07 4.50 -8.39
C ALA A 110 -3.34 4.57 -9.75
N LYS A 111 -2.12 5.11 -9.75
CA LYS A 111 -1.26 5.16 -10.96
C LYS A 111 -0.94 3.77 -11.50
N SER A 112 -0.66 2.78 -10.65
CA SER A 112 -0.30 1.42 -11.10
C SER A 112 -1.45 0.68 -11.76
N VAL A 113 -2.71 1.03 -11.44
CA VAL A 113 -3.91 0.50 -12.09
C VAL A 113 -4.45 1.40 -13.22
N GLY A 114 -3.70 2.44 -13.61
CA GLY A 114 -4.10 3.37 -14.67
C GLY A 114 -5.23 4.34 -14.30
N ALA A 115 -5.57 4.45 -13.01
CA ALA A 115 -6.63 5.34 -12.54
C ALA A 115 -6.12 6.77 -12.24
N PRO A 116 -6.93 7.80 -12.49
CA PRO A 116 -6.70 9.14 -11.95
C PRO A 116 -6.64 9.12 -10.42
N SER A 117 -5.63 9.76 -9.82
CA SER A 117 -5.47 9.73 -8.35
C SER A 117 -6.61 10.40 -7.59
N ASN A 118 -7.35 11.32 -8.21
CA ASN A 118 -8.54 11.94 -7.61
C ASN A 118 -9.75 10.98 -7.52
N ASN A 119 -9.68 9.79 -8.12
CA ASN A 119 -10.66 8.72 -7.91
C ASN A 119 -10.42 7.96 -6.60
N PHE A 120 -9.26 8.16 -5.95
CA PHE A 120 -8.90 7.47 -4.73
C PHE A 120 -9.00 8.39 -3.51
N THR A 121 -9.71 7.93 -2.48
CA THR A 121 -9.84 8.61 -1.19
C THR A 121 -9.16 7.77 -0.09
N VAL A 122 -8.51 8.44 0.85
CA VAL A 122 -7.95 7.82 2.05
C VAL A 122 -8.82 8.14 3.24
N SER A 123 -9.28 7.10 3.93
CA SER A 123 -10.05 7.16 5.17
C SER A 123 -9.24 6.49 6.28
N ILE A 124 -8.99 7.22 7.36
CA ILE A 124 -8.19 6.73 8.49
C ILE A 124 -9.14 6.45 9.66
N ALA A 125 -9.11 5.21 10.17
CA ALA A 125 -9.78 4.86 11.40
C ALA A 125 -9.11 5.56 12.61
N LEU A 126 -9.95 6.23 13.41
CA LEU A 126 -9.54 6.98 14.61
C LEU A 126 -9.31 6.08 15.83
#